data_AF-A0A843I7E7-F1
#
_entry.id   AF-A0A843I7E7-F1
#
_cell.length_a   1.000
_cell.length_b   1.000
_cell.length_c   1.000
_cell.angle_alpha   90.00
_cell.angle_beta   90.00
_cell.angle_gamma   90.00
#
_symmetry.space_group_name_H-M   'P 1'
#
loop_
_entity.id
_entity.type
_entity.pdbx_description
1 polymer ?
#
loop_
_entity_poly.entity_id
_entity_poly.type
_entity_poly.pdbx_seq_one_letter_code
_entity_poly.pdbx_strand_id
1 'polypeptide(L)'
;MHILERAFISLLYNHLPIDNKKIYTGSRYIPQDITPCVTVQVADESFVRKQYVEIDNIQYIRRLYDATVWLNIWCNTEEERTSLIDAIKLRLNQLEANHYSTCSNFDFASQVCSKTDNVCEALTSQNGRANKGQCPNLLNYTSFFETYKIPQRTFHVNSMLDLDEFDSSETILRTIFRLEMSYYSFYNIGGRLFNSINFNEELL
;
A
#
# COMPACT_ATOMS: atom_id res chain seq x y z
N MET A 1 -13.12 0.84 -7.41
CA MET A 1 -12.12 0.22 -6.53
C MET A 1 -11.61 1.28 -5.58
N HIS A 2 -11.63 0.99 -4.28
CA HIS A 2 -11.23 1.92 -3.24
C HIS A 2 -9.73 2.24 -3.32
N ILE A 3 -9.28 3.42 -2.86
CA ILE A 3 -7.87 3.81 -2.94
C ILE A 3 -6.97 2.85 -2.14
N LEU A 4 -7.42 2.42 -0.96
CA LEU A 4 -6.70 1.46 -0.11
C LEU A 4 -6.66 0.06 -0.72
N GLU A 5 -7.75 -0.41 -1.36
CA GLU A 5 -7.75 -1.69 -2.09
C GLU A 5 -6.68 -1.66 -3.18
N ARG A 6 -6.67 -0.60 -3.99
CA ARG A 6 -5.66 -0.41 -5.04
C ARG A 6 -4.25 -0.40 -4.47
N ALA A 7 -4.05 0.26 -3.32
CA ALA A 7 -2.78 0.36 -2.65
C ALA A 7 -2.24 -1.02 -2.27
N PHE A 8 -2.98 -1.81 -1.49
CA PHE A 8 -2.51 -3.11 -1.04
C PHE A 8 -2.48 -4.16 -2.16
N ILE A 9 -3.36 -4.08 -3.17
CA ILE A 9 -3.22 -4.89 -4.38
C ILE A 9 -1.87 -4.59 -5.05
N SER A 10 -1.51 -3.31 -5.23
CA SER A 10 -0.22 -2.95 -5.84
C SER A 10 1.00 -3.38 -5.03
N LEU A 11 0.90 -3.38 -3.70
CA LEU A 11 1.97 -3.81 -2.79
C LEU A 11 2.27 -5.32 -2.92
N LEU A 12 1.22 -6.10 -3.16
CA LEU A 12 1.25 -7.57 -3.17
C LEU A 12 1.36 -8.15 -4.59
N TYR A 13 0.98 -7.39 -5.61
CA TYR A 13 1.01 -7.82 -7.00
C TYR A 13 2.41 -8.26 -7.44
N ASN A 14 2.54 -9.49 -7.96
CA ASN A 14 3.81 -10.15 -8.31
C ASN A 14 4.79 -10.39 -7.14
N HIS A 15 4.36 -10.25 -5.88
CA HIS A 15 5.22 -10.41 -4.70
C HIS A 15 4.97 -11.66 -3.86
N LEU A 16 4.03 -12.48 -4.31
CA LEU A 16 3.60 -13.69 -3.62
C LEU A 16 3.94 -14.91 -4.47
N PRO A 17 5.20 -15.39 -4.46
CA PRO A 17 5.57 -16.62 -5.15
C PRO A 17 5.20 -17.83 -4.30
N ILE A 18 4.50 -18.79 -4.89
CA ILE A 18 4.42 -20.18 -4.43
C ILE A 18 4.87 -21.04 -5.59
N ASP A 19 5.91 -21.86 -5.42
CA ASP A 19 6.41 -22.79 -6.45
C ASP A 19 6.60 -22.15 -7.85
N ASN A 20 7.12 -20.93 -7.90
CA ASN A 20 7.31 -20.11 -9.11
C ASN A 20 6.01 -19.75 -9.86
N LYS A 21 4.83 -20.01 -9.28
CA LYS A 21 3.54 -19.57 -9.80
C LYS A 21 3.18 -18.20 -9.23
N LYS A 22 2.63 -17.35 -10.09
CA LYS A 22 2.09 -16.05 -9.69
C LYS A 22 0.72 -16.25 -9.07
N ILE A 23 0.57 -15.81 -7.83
CA ILE A 23 -0.70 -15.86 -7.13
C ILE A 23 -1.56 -14.65 -7.50
N TYR A 24 -2.85 -14.88 -7.74
CA TYR A 24 -3.79 -13.82 -8.03
C TYR A 24 -3.95 -12.91 -6.81
N THR A 25 -3.90 -11.59 -7.04
CA THR A 25 -4.23 -10.58 -6.04
C THR A 25 -5.26 -9.61 -6.61
N GLY A 26 -6.42 -9.50 -5.97
CA GLY A 26 -7.52 -8.68 -6.46
C GLY A 26 -8.40 -8.11 -5.35
N SER A 27 -9.52 -7.49 -5.70
CA SER A 27 -10.44 -6.87 -4.74
C SER A 27 -11.63 -7.74 -4.35
N ARG A 28 -11.84 -8.87 -5.04
CA ARG A 28 -12.98 -9.76 -4.83
C ARG A 28 -12.56 -11.21 -5.07
N TYR A 29 -13.08 -12.10 -4.23
CA TYR A 29 -13.03 -13.54 -4.45
C TYR A 29 -14.35 -13.95 -5.10
N ILE A 30 -14.27 -14.63 -6.23
CA ILE A 30 -15.39 -15.34 -6.83
C ILE A 30 -15.14 -16.82 -6.52
N PRO A 31 -16.14 -17.62 -6.09
CA PRO A 31 -15.95 -19.04 -5.80
C PRO A 31 -15.42 -19.90 -6.98
N GLN A 32 -15.37 -19.34 -8.18
CA GLN A 32 -14.78 -19.94 -9.39
C GLN A 32 -13.29 -19.59 -9.56
N ASP A 33 -12.76 -18.70 -8.70
CA ASP A 33 -11.36 -18.27 -8.72
C ASP A 33 -10.47 -19.41 -8.22
N ILE A 34 -9.34 -19.56 -8.91
CA ILE A 34 -8.33 -20.59 -8.63
C ILE A 34 -7.64 -20.24 -7.31
N THR A 35 -7.76 -21.11 -6.32
CA THR A 35 -6.92 -21.11 -5.13
C THR A 35 -5.53 -21.69 -5.46
N PRO A 36 -4.44 -21.20 -4.84
CA PRO A 36 -4.44 -20.15 -3.82
C PRO A 36 -4.54 -18.74 -4.41
N CYS A 37 -5.19 -17.83 -3.68
CA CYS A 37 -5.31 -16.42 -4.07
C CYS A 37 -5.40 -15.47 -2.87
N VAL A 38 -5.21 -14.17 -3.12
CA VAL A 38 -5.30 -13.11 -2.11
C VAL A 38 -6.30 -12.04 -2.55
N THR A 39 -7.21 -11.65 -1.66
CA THR A 39 -8.17 -10.58 -1.94
C THR A 39 -8.13 -9.48 -0.89
N VAL A 40 -8.18 -8.25 -1.37
CA VAL A 40 -8.08 -7.04 -0.55
C VAL A 40 -9.44 -6.36 -0.50
N GLN A 41 -9.93 -6.09 0.70
CA GLN A 41 -11.23 -5.44 0.91
C GLN A 41 -11.10 -4.34 1.97
N VAL A 42 -11.72 -3.18 1.76
CA VAL A 42 -12.00 -2.25 2.86
C VAL A 42 -13.21 -2.77 3.63
N ALA A 43 -12.99 -3.21 4.86
CA ALA A 43 -14.01 -3.80 5.71
C ALA A 43 -14.82 -2.75 6.46
N ASP A 44 -14.16 -1.67 6.88
CA ASP A 44 -14.80 -0.55 7.57
C ASP A 44 -14.08 0.76 7.22
N GLU A 45 -14.83 1.85 7.22
CA GLU A 45 -14.34 3.21 7.02
C GLU A 45 -15.20 4.19 7.80
N SER A 46 -14.54 5.03 8.60
CA SER A 46 -15.18 6.07 9.39
C SER A 46 -14.57 7.45 9.10
N PHE A 47 -15.43 8.44 8.94
CA PHE A 47 -15.00 9.82 8.77
C PHE A 47 -14.55 10.41 10.12
N VAL A 48 -13.34 10.98 10.15
CA VAL A 48 -12.77 11.59 11.36
C VAL A 48 -12.96 13.11 11.35
N ARG A 49 -12.44 13.79 10.31
CA ARG A 49 -12.49 15.26 10.23
C ARG A 49 -12.27 15.79 8.82
N LYS A 50 -12.69 17.04 8.62
CA LYS A 50 -12.46 17.83 7.39
C LYS A 50 -11.63 19.08 7.69
N GLN A 51 -10.77 19.47 6.75
CA GLN A 51 -9.95 20.67 6.80
C GLN A 51 -9.85 21.28 5.40
N TYR A 52 -9.81 22.60 5.31
CA TYR A 52 -9.47 23.31 4.08
C TYR A 52 -7.96 23.46 4.01
N VAL A 53 -7.37 23.09 2.88
CA VAL A 53 -5.93 23.17 2.65
C VAL A 53 -5.65 23.75 1.28
N GLU A 54 -4.51 24.41 1.16
CA GLU A 54 -3.98 24.90 -0.11
C GLU A 54 -2.85 23.98 -0.58
N ILE A 55 -2.92 23.56 -1.84
CA ILE A 55 -1.86 22.80 -2.52
C ILE A 55 -1.70 23.43 -3.90
N ASP A 56 -0.50 23.89 -4.24
CA ASP A 56 -0.17 24.51 -5.52
C ASP A 56 -1.12 25.68 -5.92
N ASN A 57 -1.41 26.57 -4.97
CA ASN A 57 -2.35 27.71 -5.11
C ASN A 57 -3.80 27.32 -5.44
N ILE A 58 -4.17 26.06 -5.26
CA ILE A 58 -5.53 25.54 -5.43
C ILE A 58 -6.07 25.14 -4.05
N GLN A 59 -7.33 25.49 -3.78
CA GLN A 59 -7.99 25.07 -2.55
C GLN A 59 -8.56 23.66 -2.66
N TYR A 60 -8.34 22.87 -1.60
CA TYR A 60 -8.87 21.53 -1.43
C TYR A 60 -9.59 21.39 -0.10
N ILE A 61 -10.65 20.59 -0.09
CA ILE A 61 -11.14 19.96 1.13
C ILE A 61 -10.34 18.68 1.33
N ARG A 62 -9.52 18.66 2.38
CA ARG A 62 -8.86 17.45 2.89
C ARG A 62 -9.76 16.79 3.92
N ARG A 63 -10.08 15.52 3.73
CA ARG A 63 -10.82 14.69 4.69
C ARG A 63 -9.92 13.59 5.22
N LEU A 64 -10.00 13.33 6.52
CA LEU A 64 -9.32 12.22 7.19
C LEU A 64 -10.34 11.14 7.51
N TYR A 65 -10.00 9.91 7.17
CA TYR A 65 -10.77 8.71 7.47
C TYR A 65 -9.89 7.73 8.24
N ASP A 66 -10.52 6.98 9.15
CA ASP A 66 -9.94 5.77 9.73
C ASP A 66 -10.57 4.57 9.02
N ALA A 67 -9.76 3.62 8.59
CA ALA A 67 -10.19 2.49 7.78
C ALA A 67 -9.57 1.19 8.27
N THR A 68 -10.35 0.11 8.15
CA THR A 68 -9.89 -1.26 8.34
C THR A 68 -9.83 -1.94 6.98
N VAL A 69 -8.66 -2.42 6.59
CA VAL A 69 -8.44 -3.20 5.37
C VAL A 69 -8.21 -4.66 5.74
N TRP A 70 -8.92 -5.56 5.08
CA TRP A 70 -8.73 -7.00 5.20
C TRP A 70 -7.94 -7.52 3.99
N LEU A 71 -6.83 -8.20 4.26
CA LEU A 71 -6.19 -9.08 3.28
C LEU A 71 -6.66 -10.51 3.56
N ASN A 72 -7.49 -11.03 2.68
CA ASN A 72 -7.99 -12.40 2.76
C ASN A 72 -7.08 -13.30 1.93
N ILE A 73 -6.59 -14.37 2.53
CA ILE A 73 -5.80 -15.41 1.89
C ILE A 73 -6.70 -16.63 1.76
N TRP A 74 -6.77 -17.20 0.56
CA TRP A 74 -7.56 -18.38 0.25
C TRP A 74 -6.62 -19.46 -0.26
N CYS A 75 -6.60 -20.64 0.36
CA CYS A 75 -5.69 -21.74 0.02
C CYS A 75 -6.39 -23.09 0.13
N ASN A 76 -5.83 -24.10 -0.53
CA ASN A 76 -6.31 -25.48 -0.41
C ASN A 76 -5.43 -26.31 0.54
N THR A 77 -4.21 -25.86 0.82
CA THR A 77 -3.26 -26.56 1.67
C THR A 77 -2.63 -25.65 2.73
N GLU A 78 -2.22 -26.27 3.84
CA GLU A 78 -1.52 -25.59 4.94
C GLU A 78 -0.15 -25.03 4.54
N GLU A 79 0.54 -25.72 3.62
CA GLU A 79 1.84 -25.31 3.11
C GLU A 79 1.72 -24.01 2.28
N GLU A 80 0.71 -23.92 1.41
CA GLU A 80 0.38 -22.70 0.67
C GLU A 80 0.01 -21.56 1.62
N ARG A 81 -0.84 -21.84 2.62
CA ARG A 81 -1.28 -20.86 3.63
C ARG A 81 -0.08 -20.26 4.37
N THR A 82 0.78 -21.12 4.90
CA THR A 82 1.98 -20.69 5.64
C THR A 82 2.92 -19.86 4.76
N SER A 83 3.16 -20.32 3.53
CA SER A 83 4.03 -19.61 2.57
C SER A 83 3.49 -18.21 2.22
N LEU A 84 2.18 -18.08 2.00
CA LEU A 84 1.55 -16.79 1.72
C LEU A 84 1.54 -15.86 2.94
N ILE A 85 1.26 -16.40 4.12
CA ILE A 85 1.31 -15.65 5.39
C ILE A 85 2.71 -15.04 5.57
N ASP A 86 3.76 -15.84 5.37
CA ASP A 86 5.14 -15.38 5.54
C ASP A 86 5.54 -14.36 4.47
N ALA A 87 5.14 -14.57 3.21
CA ALA A 87 5.37 -13.62 2.13
C ALA A 87 4.65 -12.28 2.41
N ILE A 88 3.40 -12.31 2.84
CA ILE A 88 2.63 -11.10 3.19
C ILE A 88 3.26 -10.38 4.37
N LYS A 89 3.60 -11.09 5.46
CA LYS A 89 4.29 -10.50 6.62
C LYS A 89 5.59 -9.83 6.21
N LEU A 90 6.40 -10.49 5.38
CA LEU A 90 7.64 -9.89 4.87
C LEU A 90 7.37 -8.59 4.11
N ARG A 91 6.35 -8.56 3.24
CA ARG A 91 5.98 -7.35 2.48
C ARG A 91 5.47 -6.24 3.38
N LEU A 92 4.67 -6.55 4.40
CA LEU A 92 4.19 -5.57 5.38
C LEU A 92 5.33 -5.01 6.23
N ASN A 93 6.26 -5.85 6.68
CA ASN A 93 7.45 -5.41 7.40
C ASN A 93 8.36 -4.54 6.53
N GLN A 94 8.54 -4.91 5.25
CA GLN A 94 9.26 -4.09 4.27
C GLN A 94 8.59 -2.74 4.05
N LEU A 95 7.25 -2.72 4.01
CA LEU A 95 6.47 -1.49 3.90
C LEU A 95 6.70 -0.59 5.12
N GLU A 96 6.58 -1.12 6.34
CA GLU A 96 6.80 -0.35 7.58
C GLU A 96 8.22 0.22 7.67
N ALA A 97 9.21 -0.53 7.18
CA ALA A 97 10.60 -0.12 7.11
C ALA A 97 10.91 0.86 5.96
N ASN A 98 9.92 1.26 5.14
CA ASN A 98 10.10 2.03 3.90
C ASN A 98 11.16 1.42 2.96
N HIS A 99 11.18 0.09 2.86
CA HIS A 99 12.12 -0.62 2.03
C HIS A 99 11.98 -0.21 0.55
N TYR A 100 13.08 -0.09 -0.19
CA TYR A 100 13.07 0.45 -1.55
C TYR A 100 12.17 -0.33 -2.52
N SER A 101 11.96 -1.63 -2.28
CA SER A 101 11.08 -2.50 -3.07
C SER A 101 9.58 -2.21 -2.91
N THR A 102 9.20 -1.27 -2.02
CA THR A 102 7.82 -0.81 -1.83
C THR A 102 7.63 0.60 -2.39
N CYS A 103 8.59 1.13 -3.14
CA CYS A 103 8.47 2.43 -3.79
C CYS A 103 7.47 2.38 -4.97
N SER A 104 6.82 3.50 -5.27
CA SER A 104 5.80 3.57 -6.31
C SER A 104 6.32 3.33 -7.73
N ASN A 105 7.62 3.51 -7.96
CA ASN A 105 8.28 3.43 -9.27
C ASN A 105 9.32 2.29 -9.33
N PHE A 106 9.12 1.23 -8.54
CA PHE A 106 10.02 0.09 -8.54
C PHE A 106 9.80 -0.76 -9.79
N ASP A 107 10.82 -0.91 -10.62
CA ASP A 107 10.80 -1.85 -11.74
C ASP A 107 11.32 -3.21 -11.27
N PHE A 108 10.45 -4.22 -11.37
CA PHE A 108 10.74 -5.59 -10.98
C PHE A 108 11.74 -6.29 -11.91
N ALA A 109 11.73 -5.96 -13.20
CA ALA A 109 12.61 -6.60 -14.16
C ALA A 109 14.07 -6.18 -13.94
N SER A 110 14.29 -4.89 -13.68
CA SER A 110 15.61 -4.34 -13.41
C SER A 110 15.99 -4.31 -11.93
N GLN A 111 15.03 -4.52 -11.01
CA GLN A 111 15.18 -4.35 -9.56
C GLN A 111 15.62 -2.93 -9.14
N VAL A 112 15.22 -1.91 -9.91
CA VAL A 112 15.60 -0.51 -9.69
C VAL A 112 14.39 0.34 -9.29
N CYS A 113 14.56 1.20 -8.28
CA CYS A 113 13.61 2.28 -7.98
C CYS A 113 14.12 3.59 -8.62
N SER A 114 13.65 3.89 -9.83
CA SER A 114 13.83 5.13 -10.60
C SER A 114 15.26 5.71 -10.83
N LYS A 115 15.68 5.61 -12.10
CA LYS A 115 16.41 6.61 -12.92
C LYS A 115 17.91 6.87 -12.74
N THR A 116 18.64 5.99 -12.07
CA THR A 116 20.07 5.82 -12.35
C THR A 116 20.23 4.45 -13.00
N ASP A 117 20.93 4.34 -14.13
CA ASP A 117 21.28 3.06 -14.79
C ASP A 117 22.23 2.18 -13.93
N ASN A 118 22.23 2.38 -12.61
CA ASN A 118 23.06 1.71 -11.63
C ASN A 118 22.18 0.80 -10.76
N VAL A 119 22.63 -0.45 -10.61
CA VAL A 119 22.07 -1.43 -9.68
C VAL A 119 22.25 -0.92 -8.25
N CYS A 120 21.24 -1.13 -7.39
CA CYS A 120 21.28 -0.74 -5.98
C CYS A 120 22.47 -1.40 -5.25
N GLU A 121 23.41 -0.61 -4.72
CA GLU A 121 24.60 -1.11 -3.99
C GLU A 121 24.27 -1.91 -2.72
N ALA A 122 23.04 -1.81 -2.20
CA ALA A 122 22.56 -2.66 -1.12
C ALA A 122 22.50 -4.15 -1.49
N LEU A 123 22.56 -4.50 -2.78
CA LEU A 123 22.62 -5.89 -3.27
C LEU A 123 24.04 -6.49 -3.24
N THR A 124 25.11 -5.68 -3.20
CA THR A 124 26.49 -6.14 -3.46
C THR A 124 27.47 -5.94 -2.31
N SER A 125 27.12 -5.18 -1.25
CA SER A 125 28.01 -4.92 -0.12
C SER A 125 28.00 -6.04 0.94
N GLN A 126 29.18 -6.62 1.22
CA GLN A 126 29.40 -7.60 2.30
C GLN A 126 29.71 -6.97 3.69
N ASN A 127 29.68 -5.65 3.83
CA ASN A 127 30.02 -5.00 5.10
C ASN A 127 28.88 -5.10 6.13
N GLY A 128 29.18 -5.61 7.33
CA GLY A 128 28.23 -5.74 8.45
C GLY A 128 27.67 -4.43 9.03
N ARG A 129 28.13 -3.28 8.52
CA ARG A 129 27.66 -1.91 8.84
C ARG A 129 27.02 -1.19 7.66
N ALA A 130 26.94 -1.81 6.49
CA ALA A 130 26.12 -1.25 5.42
C ALA A 130 24.68 -1.26 5.93
N ASN A 131 24.09 -0.07 6.11
CA ASN A 131 22.66 0.03 6.35
C ASN A 131 21.99 -0.71 5.19
N LYS A 132 21.32 -1.84 5.47
CA LYS A 132 20.57 -2.67 4.51
C LYS A 132 19.36 -1.93 3.89
N GLY A 133 19.42 -0.61 3.71
CA GLY A 133 18.29 0.27 3.48
C GLY A 133 18.63 1.57 2.75
N GLN A 134 19.68 1.62 1.93
CA GLN A 134 19.88 2.75 1.02
C GLN A 134 20.03 2.26 -0.43
N CYS A 135 18.94 2.36 -1.19
CA CYS A 135 18.87 3.28 -2.34
C CYS A 135 17.43 3.32 -2.89
N PRO A 136 16.85 4.52 -2.94
CA PRO A 136 17.01 5.30 -4.17
C PRO A 136 17.38 6.77 -3.92
N ASN A 137 17.68 7.49 -5.00
CA ASN A 137 17.94 8.93 -4.98
C ASN A 137 16.79 9.67 -4.30
N LEU A 138 17.06 10.29 -3.13
CA LEU A 138 16.06 10.98 -2.29
C LEU A 138 15.32 12.11 -3.04
N LEU A 139 15.87 12.59 -4.16
CA LEU A 139 15.22 13.62 -4.97
C LEU A 139 13.94 13.14 -5.66
N ASN A 140 13.76 11.83 -5.88
CA ASN A 140 12.64 11.27 -6.66
C ASN A 140 11.92 10.08 -5.99
N TYR A 141 12.23 9.76 -4.72
CA TYR A 141 11.55 8.71 -3.99
C TYR A 141 10.22 9.20 -3.43
N THR A 142 9.14 8.49 -3.73
CA THR A 142 7.85 8.64 -3.04
C THR A 142 7.52 7.32 -2.36
N SER A 143 7.33 7.36 -1.03
CA SER A 143 6.99 6.17 -0.26
C SER A 143 5.57 5.71 -0.57
N PHE A 144 5.28 4.43 -0.36
CA PHE A 144 3.92 3.89 -0.45
C PHE A 144 2.91 4.73 0.34
N PHE A 145 3.27 5.07 1.59
CA PHE A 145 2.43 5.86 2.48
C PHE A 145 2.14 7.26 1.90
N GLU A 146 3.14 7.91 1.29
CA GLU A 146 2.97 9.22 0.67
C GLU A 146 2.16 9.16 -0.63
N THR A 147 2.37 8.13 -1.46
CA THR A 147 1.61 7.90 -2.70
C THR A 147 0.13 7.75 -2.40
N TYR A 148 -0.21 6.94 -1.40
CA TYR A 148 -1.59 6.63 -1.03
C TYR A 148 -2.15 7.53 0.07
N LYS A 149 -1.42 8.58 0.47
CA LYS A 149 -1.83 9.58 1.47
C LYS A 149 -2.22 8.97 2.82
N ILE A 150 -1.51 7.92 3.22
CA ILE A 150 -1.62 7.23 4.49
C ILE A 150 -0.56 7.82 5.43
N PRO A 151 -0.91 8.41 6.58
CA PRO A 151 0.08 8.80 7.57
C PRO A 151 0.74 7.54 8.15
N GLN A 152 2.04 7.32 7.89
CA GLN A 152 2.73 6.09 8.28
C GLN A 152 2.52 5.68 9.75
N ARG A 153 2.51 6.64 10.67
CA ARG A 153 2.32 6.40 12.11
C ARG A 153 0.94 5.84 12.50
N THR A 154 -0.04 5.90 11.61
CA THR A 154 -1.39 5.36 11.87
C THR A 154 -1.58 3.97 11.31
N PHE A 155 -0.64 3.47 10.51
CA PHE A 155 -0.66 2.12 10.00
C PHE A 155 -0.19 1.13 11.06
N HIS A 156 -0.99 0.09 11.30
CA HIS A 156 -0.59 -1.07 12.10
C HIS A 156 -1.34 -2.33 11.65
N VAL A 157 -0.66 -3.46 11.75
CA VAL A 157 -1.29 -4.79 11.62
C VAL A 157 -1.96 -5.11 12.95
N ASN A 158 -3.29 -5.08 13.00
CA ASN A 158 -4.05 -5.29 14.24
C ASN A 158 -4.13 -6.78 14.62
N SER A 159 -4.55 -7.64 13.69
CA SER A 159 -4.76 -9.06 13.98
C SER A 159 -4.63 -9.95 12.73
N MET A 160 -4.38 -11.24 12.97
CA MET A 160 -4.48 -12.31 11.98
C MET A 160 -5.52 -13.31 12.50
N LEU A 161 -6.51 -13.67 11.67
CA LEU A 161 -7.60 -14.59 12.04
C LEU A 161 -7.74 -15.69 11.00
N ASP A 162 -7.80 -16.94 11.44
CA ASP A 162 -8.09 -18.08 10.57
C ASP A 162 -9.58 -18.42 10.65
N LEU A 163 -10.23 -18.55 9.49
CA LEU A 163 -11.66 -18.78 9.31
C LEU A 163 -11.89 -19.85 8.25
N ASP A 164 -11.37 -21.06 8.53
CA ASP A 164 -11.41 -22.16 7.58
C ASP A 164 -12.85 -22.64 7.28
N GLU A 165 -13.13 -22.93 6.01
CA GLU A 165 -14.41 -23.42 5.52
C GLU A 165 -14.29 -24.93 5.21
N PHE A 166 -14.97 -25.76 6.01
CA PHE A 166 -14.92 -27.23 5.90
C PHE A 166 -16.11 -27.85 5.14
N ASP A 167 -17.09 -27.04 4.73
CA ASP A 167 -18.38 -27.50 4.20
C ASP A 167 -18.44 -27.54 2.65
N SER A 168 -17.37 -27.13 1.96
CA SER A 168 -17.21 -27.24 0.50
C SER A 168 -16.65 -28.62 0.10
N SER A 169 -16.89 -29.04 -1.15
CA SER A 169 -16.37 -30.31 -1.69
C SER A 169 -14.84 -30.43 -1.65
N GLU A 170 -14.14 -29.31 -1.44
CA GLU A 170 -12.71 -29.17 -1.21
C GLU A 170 -12.51 -28.29 0.03
N THR A 171 -11.51 -28.60 0.87
CA THR A 171 -11.20 -27.79 2.06
C THR A 171 -10.63 -26.44 1.64
N ILE A 172 -11.29 -25.34 2.02
CA ILE A 172 -10.80 -23.99 1.77
C ILE A 172 -10.31 -23.42 3.10
N LEU A 173 -8.99 -23.23 3.17
CA LEU A 173 -8.36 -22.55 4.30
C LEU A 173 -8.38 -21.05 4.05
N ARG A 174 -8.81 -20.28 5.05
CA ARG A 174 -8.92 -18.82 4.94
C ARG A 174 -8.23 -18.13 6.09
N THR A 175 -7.31 -17.23 5.78
CA THR A 175 -6.66 -16.35 6.77
C THR A 175 -6.93 -14.90 6.45
N ILE A 176 -7.24 -14.08 7.45
CA ILE A 176 -7.49 -12.65 7.32
C ILE A 176 -6.45 -11.86 8.09
N PHE A 177 -5.69 -11.02 7.39
CA PHE A 177 -4.92 -9.95 8.02
C PHE A 177 -5.78 -8.70 8.13
N ARG A 178 -5.97 -8.22 9.36
CA ARG A 178 -6.65 -6.96 9.65
C ARG A 178 -5.61 -5.85 9.76
N LEU A 179 -5.63 -4.95 8.79
CA LEU A 179 -4.79 -3.75 8.77
C LEU A 179 -5.65 -2.56 9.17
N GLU A 180 -5.16 -1.75 10.08
CA GLU A 180 -5.81 -0.51 10.51
C GLU A 180 -4.93 0.66 10.14
N MET A 181 -5.55 1.70 9.57
CA MET A 181 -4.84 2.90 9.20
C MET A 181 -5.78 4.08 9.05
N SER A 182 -5.22 5.28 9.11
CA SER A 182 -5.91 6.48 8.63
C SER A 182 -5.42 6.82 7.22
N TYR A 183 -6.25 7.50 6.42
CA TYR A 183 -5.82 8.05 5.15
C TYR A 183 -6.53 9.36 4.82
N TYR A 184 -5.90 10.16 3.96
CA TYR A 184 -6.47 11.42 3.48
C TYR A 184 -7.08 11.28 2.10
N SER A 185 -8.26 11.86 1.90
CA SER A 185 -8.81 12.16 0.58
C SER A 185 -8.89 13.67 0.35
N PHE A 186 -8.75 14.08 -0.91
CA PHE A 186 -8.69 15.48 -1.32
C PHE A 186 -9.76 15.74 -2.38
N TYR A 187 -10.57 16.76 -2.14
CA TYR A 187 -11.58 17.23 -3.09
C TYR A 187 -11.22 18.66 -3.48
N ASN A 188 -10.91 18.88 -4.75
CA ASN A 188 -10.70 20.22 -5.28
C ASN A 188 -12.02 21.00 -5.18
N ILE A 189 -12.00 22.17 -4.56
CA ILE A 189 -13.16 23.05 -4.41
C ILE A 189 -13.14 24.25 -5.36
N GLY A 190 -12.16 24.32 -6.25
CA GLY A 190 -11.94 25.43 -7.16
C GLY A 190 -11.35 26.66 -6.45
N GLY A 191 -11.09 27.70 -7.24
CA GLY A 191 -10.45 28.93 -6.78
C GLY A 191 -8.93 28.86 -6.86
N ARG A 192 -8.34 29.83 -7.57
CA ARG A 192 -6.90 30.11 -7.49
C ARG A 192 -6.70 31.15 -6.41
N LEU A 193 -5.85 30.86 -5.44
CA LEU A 193 -5.44 31.85 -4.45
C LEU A 193 -4.38 32.75 -5.11
N PHE A 194 -4.69 34.03 -5.25
CA PHE A 194 -3.75 35.05 -5.70
C PHE A 194 -3.27 35.81 -4.47
N ASN A 195 -2.03 35.57 -4.04
CA ASN A 195 -1.46 36.20 -2.84
C ASN A 195 -0.99 37.65 -3.08
N SER A 196 -1.22 38.19 -4.28
CA SER A 196 -0.80 39.53 -4.69
C SER A 196 -1.99 40.32 -5.25
N ILE A 197 -2.89 40.75 -4.36
CA ILE A 197 -3.80 41.85 -4.68
C ILE A 197 -3.05 43.14 -4.32
N ASN A 198 -2.42 43.76 -5.32
CA ASN A 198 -1.96 45.14 -5.16
C ASN A 198 -3.18 46.04 -5.29
N PHE A 199 -3.57 46.68 -4.19
CA PHE A 199 -4.50 47.80 -4.26
C PHE A 199 -3.72 48.97 -4.86
N ASN A 200 -4.10 49.42 -6.06
CA ASN A 200 -3.64 50.72 -6.55
C ASN A 200 -4.22 51.78 -5.62
N GLU A 201 -3.37 52.56 -4.96
CA GLU A 201 -3.73 53.65 -4.06
C GLU A 201 -4.54 54.78 -4.74
N GLU A 202 -4.79 54.70 -6.04
CA GLU A 202 -5.63 55.67 -6.79
C GLU A 202 -7.15 55.46 -6.60
N LEU A 203 -7.59 54.44 -5.86
CA LEU A 203 -9.01 54.15 -5.61
C LEU A 203 -9.40 54.12 -4.12
N LEU A 204 -8.57 54.68 -3.23
CA LEU A 204 -8.89 54.94 -1.82
C LEU A 204 -9.11 56.42 -1.55
#